data_AF-A0A7J3I856-F1
#
_entry.id   AF-A0A7J3I856-F1
#
_cell.length_a   1.000
_cell.length_b   1.000
_cell.length_c   1.000
_cell.angle_alpha   90.00
_cell.angle_beta   90.00
_cell.angle_gamma   90.00
#
_symmetry.space_group_name_H-M   'P 1'
#
loop_
_entity.id
_entity.type
_entity.pdbx_description
1 polymer ?
#
loop_
_entity_poly.entity_id
_entity_poly.type
_entity_poly.pdbx_seq_one_letter_code
_entity_poly.pdbx_strand_id
1 'polypeptide(L)'
;DNEFYILVTHAPPYNTACDRIFSGNHIGSKAIRSFIEYTKPTLALCGHVHESRCIDRIDRTIIINPGPLAKGFYSTIDIDGRGNINVNLNTL
;
A
#
# COMPACT_ATOMS: atom_id res chain seq x y z
N ASP A 1 -1.72 -14.19 20.18
CA ASP A 1 -2.41 -12.91 19.93
C ASP A 1 -2.37 -12.56 18.46
N ASN A 2 -3.53 -12.38 17.82
CA ASN A 2 -3.61 -11.95 16.42
C ASN A 2 -3.56 -10.42 16.39
N GLU A 3 -2.36 -9.84 16.51
CA GLU A 3 -2.20 -8.39 16.47
C GLU A 3 -2.41 -7.86 15.05
N PHE A 4 -3.35 -6.92 14.91
CA PHE A 4 -3.60 -6.24 13.66
C PHE A 4 -2.59 -5.10 13.49
N TYR A 5 -1.56 -5.35 12.69
CA TYR A 5 -0.49 -4.38 12.45
C TYR A 5 -0.66 -3.65 11.10
N ILE A 6 -0.65 -2.31 11.13
CA ILE A 6 -0.64 -1.43 9.97
C ILE A 6 0.70 -0.68 9.92
N LEU A 7 1.41 -0.81 8.80
CA LEU A 7 2.57 0.01 8.48
C LEU A 7 2.13 1.20 7.64
N VAL A 8 2.60 2.40 7.97
CA VAL A 8 2.38 3.62 7.17
C VAL A 8 3.72 4.24 6.83
N THR A 9 3.98 4.43 5.54
CA THR A 9 5.21 5.05 5.02
C THR A 9 4.86 6.07 3.96
N HIS A 10 5.73 7.05 3.71
CA HIS A 10 5.54 7.91 2.54
C HIS A 10 5.89 7.17 1.24
N ALA A 11 7.11 6.60 1.19
CA ALA A 11 7.59 5.87 0.02
C ALA A 11 6.96 4.45 -0.07
N PRO A 12 6.68 3.94 -1.28
CA PRO A 12 6.22 2.58 -1.47
C PRO A 12 7.36 1.55 -1.32
N PRO A 13 7.05 0.29 -1.03
CA PRO A 13 8.03 -0.79 -1.11
C PRO A 13 8.47 -1.03 -2.56
N TYR A 14 9.75 -1.34 -2.73
CA TYR A 14 10.34 -1.64 -4.04
C TYR A 14 9.69 -2.86 -4.70
N ASN A 15 9.59 -2.81 -6.03
CA ASN A 15 9.14 -3.90 -6.90
C ASN A 15 7.71 -4.34 -6.58
N THR A 16 6.80 -3.37 -6.56
CA THR A 16 5.36 -3.54 -6.41
C THR A 16 4.62 -2.70 -7.46
N ALA A 17 3.32 -2.89 -7.63
CA ALA A 17 2.54 -1.98 -8.45
C ALA A 17 2.54 -0.54 -7.89
N CYS A 18 2.78 -0.37 -6.59
CA CYS A 18 2.74 0.92 -5.88
C CYS A 18 3.93 1.83 -6.17
N ASP A 19 5.01 1.32 -6.77
CA ASP A 19 6.25 2.07 -7.03
C ASP A 19 6.63 2.18 -8.50
N ARG A 20 5.71 1.86 -9.41
CA ARG A 20 5.94 1.84 -10.86
C ARG A 20 5.56 3.15 -11.53
N ILE A 21 6.54 3.85 -12.07
CA ILE A 21 6.33 5.07 -12.88
C ILE A 21 5.94 4.74 -14.33
N PHE A 22 5.52 5.74 -15.12
CA PHE A 22 5.07 5.58 -16.51
C PHE A 22 6.10 4.92 -17.42
N SER A 23 7.40 5.08 -17.14
CA SER A 23 8.46 4.40 -17.88
C SER A 23 8.53 2.90 -17.60
N GLY A 24 7.74 2.38 -16.65
CA GLY A 24 7.78 1.00 -16.18
C GLY A 24 8.83 0.73 -15.10
N ASN A 25 9.67 1.71 -14.75
CA ASN A 25 10.70 1.53 -13.72
C ASN A 25 10.09 1.52 -12.31
N HIS A 26 10.75 0.79 -11.42
CA HIS A 26 10.44 0.73 -9.99
C HIS A 26 11.33 1.69 -9.22
N ILE A 27 10.72 2.61 -8.46
CA ILE A 27 11.43 3.65 -7.68
C ILE A 27 11.22 3.55 -6.16
N GLY A 28 10.63 2.44 -5.70
CA GLY A 28 10.31 2.21 -4.30
C GLY A 28 11.53 1.87 -3.44
N SER A 29 11.31 1.81 -2.14
CA SER A 29 12.35 1.54 -1.15
C SER A 29 12.55 0.04 -0.93
N LYS A 30 13.79 -0.43 -1.14
CA LYS A 30 14.20 -1.80 -0.79
C LYS A 30 14.17 -2.04 0.71
N ALA A 31 14.47 -1.02 1.53
CA ALA A 31 14.43 -1.14 2.99
C ALA A 31 13.00 -1.35 3.51
N ILE A 32 12.02 -0.62 2.95
CA ILE A 32 10.59 -0.81 3.28
C ILE A 32 10.13 -2.19 2.83
N ARG A 33 10.54 -2.62 1.63
CA ARG A 33 10.28 -3.98 1.13
C ARG A 33 10.76 -5.05 2.11
N SER A 34 12.03 -5.01 2.51
CA SER A 34 12.60 -5.98 3.46
C SER A 34 11.94 -5.92 4.83
N PHE A 35 11.55 -4.73 5.31
CA PHE A 35 10.82 -4.59 6.57
C PHE A 35 9.44 -5.27 6.51
N ILE A 36 8.71 -5.10 5.40
CA ILE A 36 7.42 -5.77 5.18
C ILE A 36 7.59 -7.29 5.14
N GLU A 37 8.60 -7.80 4.44
CA GLU A 37 8.86 -9.25 4.35
C GLU A 37 9.23 -9.85 5.72
N TYR A 38 9.96 -9.11 6.55
CA TYR A 38 10.36 -9.56 7.88
C TYR A 38 9.21 -9.50 8.89
N THR A 39 8.50 -8.36 8.97
CA THR A 39 7.47 -8.12 9.99
C THR A 39 6.07 -8.59 9.58
N LYS A 40 5.83 -8.75 8.28
CA LYS A 40 4.56 -9.20 7.68
C LYS A 40 3.33 -8.46 8.24
N PRO A 41 3.26 -7.11 8.12
CA PRO A 41 2.09 -6.36 8.57
C PRO A 41 0.84 -6.86 7.86
N THR A 42 -0.32 -6.56 8.44
CA THR A 42 -1.59 -6.87 7.80
C THR A 42 -1.84 -5.92 6.63
N LEU A 43 -1.53 -4.64 6.82
CA LEU A 43 -1.63 -3.58 5.82
C LEU A 43 -0.34 -2.75 5.75
N ALA A 44 0.04 -2.32 4.55
CA ALA A 44 1.09 -1.34 4.30
C ALA A 44 0.55 -0.18 3.44
N LEU A 45 0.43 1.01 4.04
CA LEU A 45 -0.10 2.19 3.37
C LEU A 45 1.05 3.07 2.91
N CYS A 46 1.01 3.50 1.66
CA CYS A 46 2.05 4.33 1.06
C CYS A 46 1.50 5.38 0.10
N GLY A 47 2.38 6.23 -0.43
CA GLY A 47 2.07 7.24 -1.44
C GLY A 47 3.27 7.47 -2.35
N HIS A 48 3.70 8.74 -2.44
CA HIS A 48 4.87 9.22 -3.20
C HIS A 48 4.77 9.11 -4.73
N VAL A 49 4.41 7.94 -5.27
CA VAL A 49 4.36 7.72 -6.71
C VAL A 49 2.94 7.99 -7.22
N HIS A 50 2.72 9.22 -7.71
CA HIS A 50 1.41 9.71 -8.14
C HIS A 50 0.81 8.97 -9.35
N GLU A 51 1.63 8.19 -10.03
CA GLU A 51 1.32 7.42 -11.24
C GLU A 51 0.84 6.00 -10.89
N SER A 52 0.99 5.59 -9.63
CA SER A 52 0.84 4.22 -9.15
C SER A 52 -0.32 4.07 -8.16
N ARG A 53 -1.49 4.62 -8.49
CA ARG A 53 -2.71 4.37 -7.70
C ARG A 53 -3.10 2.91 -7.85
N CYS A 54 -2.98 2.12 -6.78
CA CYS A 54 -3.27 0.68 -6.83
C CYS A 54 -3.42 0.04 -5.45
N ILE A 55 -3.88 -1.21 -5.47
CA ILE A 55 -3.79 -2.18 -4.38
C ILE A 55 -2.88 -3.31 -4.88
N ASP A 56 -1.91 -3.73 -4.09
CA ASP A 56 -1.00 -4.82 -4.40
C ASP A 56 -0.74 -5.68 -3.14
N ARG A 57 0.11 -6.71 -3.25
CA ARG A 57 0.48 -7.56 -2.11
C ARG A 57 1.96 -7.92 -2.10
N ILE A 58 2.48 -8.05 -0.87
CA ILE A 58 3.70 -8.81 -0.56
C ILE A 58 3.29 -9.89 0.43
N ASP A 59 3.33 -11.15 -0.02
CA ASP A 59 2.78 -12.29 0.73
C ASP A 59 1.35 -12.00 1.21
N ARG A 60 1.13 -12.01 2.54
CA ARG A 60 -0.15 -11.70 3.19
C ARG A 60 -0.42 -10.20 3.36
N THR A 61 0.59 -9.35 3.19
CA THR A 61 0.48 -7.91 3.42
C THR A 61 -0.25 -7.27 2.25
N ILE A 62 -1.35 -6.56 2.51
CA ILE A 62 -2.03 -5.74 1.49
C ILE A 62 -1.36 -4.37 1.45
N ILE A 63 -0.96 -3.93 0.26
CA ILE A 63 -0.24 -2.67 0.03
C ILE A 63 -1.15 -1.74 -0.73
N ILE A 64 -1.24 -0.49 -0.28
CA ILE A 64 -2.21 0.45 -0.80
C ILE A 64 -1.50 1.77 -1.09
N ASN A 65 -1.58 2.21 -2.35
CA ASN A 65 -1.28 3.58 -2.74
C ASN A 65 -2.58 4.21 -3.27
N PRO A 66 -3.21 5.14 -2.52
CA PRO A 66 -4.48 5.73 -2.92
C PRO A 66 -4.37 6.64 -4.15
N GLY A 67 -3.16 7.06 -4.51
CA GLY A 67 -2.92 8.14 -5.47
C GLY A 67 -3.04 9.54 -4.85
N PRO A 68 -2.75 10.59 -5.63
CA PRO A 68 -2.71 11.96 -5.12
C PRO A 68 -4.11 12.53 -4.83
N LEU A 69 -4.30 13.04 -3.62
CA LEU A 69 -5.53 13.73 -3.22
C LEU A 69 -5.84 14.95 -4.09
N ALA A 70 -4.82 15.62 -4.65
CA ALA A 70 -5.00 16.73 -5.58
C ALA A 70 -5.76 16.35 -6.87
N LYS A 71 -5.83 15.05 -7.21
CA LYS A 71 -6.66 14.51 -8.30
C LYS A 71 -7.99 13.93 -7.80
N GLY A 72 -8.35 14.20 -6.54
CA GLY A 72 -9.52 13.65 -5.87
C GLY A 72 -9.38 12.21 -5.41
N PHE A 73 -8.22 11.56 -5.54
CA PHE A 73 -8.08 10.15 -5.21
C PHE A 73 -7.87 9.90 -3.71
N TYR A 74 -8.53 8.87 -3.19
CA TYR A 74 -8.35 8.38 -1.82
C TYR A 74 -8.65 6.87 -1.75
N SER A 75 -8.38 6.25 -0.60
CA SER A 75 -8.78 4.86 -0.31
C SER A 75 -9.60 4.82 0.96
N THR A 76 -10.64 3.98 0.99
CA THR A 76 -11.29 3.56 2.25
C THR A 76 -10.91 2.11 2.56
N ILE A 77 -10.80 1.81 3.85
CA ILE A 77 -10.44 0.50 4.36
C ILE A 77 -11.42 0.17 5.48
N ASP A 78 -12.24 -0.84 5.25
CA ASP A 78 -13.19 -1.35 6.24
C ASP A 78 -12.66 -2.67 6.80
N ILE A 79 -12.48 -2.72 8.13
CA ILE A 79 -12.02 -3.90 8.85
C ILE A 79 -13.17 -4.33 9.76
N ASP A 80 -13.73 -5.52 9.52
CA ASP A 80 -14.83 -6.02 10.33
C ASP A 80 -14.35 -6.70 11.63
N GLY A 81 -15.28 -7.01 12.54
CA GLY A 81 -14.98 -7.70 13.79
C GLY A 81 -14.47 -9.14 13.65
N ARG A 82 -14.41 -9.68 12.42
CA ARG A 82 -13.84 -11.00 12.10
C ARG A 82 -12.46 -10.88 11.46
N GLY A 83 -11.95 -9.66 11.26
CA GLY A 83 -10.67 -9.38 10.61
C GLY A 83 -10.71 -9.42 9.09
N ASN A 84 -11.91 -9.45 8.47
CA ASN A 84 -12.01 -9.30 7.03
C ASN A 84 -11.69 -7.85 6.64
N ILE A 85 -10.94 -7.68 5.56
CA ILE A 85 -10.46 -6.38 5.09
C ILE A 85 -11.05 -6.11 3.72
N ASN A 86 -11.82 -5.03 3.60
CA ASN A 86 -12.30 -4.51 2.33
C ASN A 86 -11.59 -3.20 2.03
N VAL A 87 -10.95 -3.12 0.87
CA VAL A 87 -10.20 -1.93 0.44
C VAL A 87 -10.84 -1.41 -0.84
N ASN A 88 -11.20 -0.12 -0.85
CA ASN A 88 -11.77 0.54 -2.01
C ASN A 88 -10.93 1.76 -2.39
N LEU A 89 -10.57 1.87 -3.66
CA LEU A 89 -9.97 3.07 -4.23
C LEU A 89 -11.07 3.98 -4.76
N ASN A 90 -11.17 5.18 -4.21
CA ASN A 90 -12.26 6.12 -4.47
C ASN A 90 -11.79 7.43 -5.10
N THR A 91 -12.74 8.23 -5.55
CA THR A 91 -12.53 9.58 -6.11
C THR A 91 -13.58 10.51 -5.51
N LEU A 92 -13.19 11.72 -5.10
CA LEU A 92 -14.07 12.76 -4.57
C LEU A 92 -15.11 13.22 -5.59
#